data_AF-A0A376AL62-F1
#
_entry.id   AF-A0A376AL62-F1
#
_cell.length_a   1.000
_cell.length_b   1.000
_cell.length_c   1.000
_cell.angle_alpha   90.00
_cell.angle_beta   90.00
_cell.angle_gamma   90.00
#
_symmetry.space_group_name_H-M   'P 1'
#
loop_
_entity.id
_entity.type
_entity.pdbx_description
1 polymer ?
#
loop_
_entity_poly.entity_id
_entity_poly.type
_entity_poly.pdbx_seq_one_letter_code
_entity_poly.pdbx_strand_id
1 'polypeptide(L)'
;MNFRVITMAGLALALAGCTTTGVATNPIEARWNGQQAGAFFAKFGPPITDVETGGTTLYTWRGGYKTRAVPAVYEDLGNGKKGKLLKPARSEYLRCEVQLTVSPDYVIRGVRTVVDKRTDGKSYCEEFLAGE
;
A
#
# COMPACT_ATOMS: atom_id res chain seq x y z
N MET A 1 -2.99 47.09 -38.34
CA MET A 1 -2.25 45.81 -38.49
C MET A 1 -1.49 45.59 -37.19
N ASN A 2 -2.13 45.00 -36.17
CA ASN A 2 -1.99 43.58 -35.78
C ASN A 2 -0.54 43.10 -35.74
N PHE A 3 0.02 42.85 -34.55
CA PHE A 3 0.27 41.47 -34.12
C PHE A 3 0.46 41.39 -32.59
N ARG A 4 -0.26 40.43 -32.03
CA ARG A 4 -0.34 40.05 -30.62
C ARG A 4 1.04 39.70 -30.05
N VAL A 5 1.43 40.30 -28.93
CA VAL A 5 2.50 39.74 -28.08
C VAL A 5 1.80 39.13 -26.86
N ILE A 6 1.63 37.81 -26.97
CA ILE A 6 1.12 36.93 -25.92
C ILE A 6 2.23 36.85 -24.86
N THR A 7 2.08 37.58 -23.75
CA THR A 7 2.86 37.35 -22.53
C THR A 7 2.29 36.10 -21.85
N MET A 8 2.74 34.93 -22.30
CA MET A 8 2.65 33.69 -21.53
C MET A 8 3.43 33.88 -20.23
N ALA A 9 2.72 34.20 -19.16
CA ALA A 9 3.24 34.04 -17.81
C ALA A 9 3.50 32.55 -17.59
N GLY A 10 4.78 32.17 -17.71
CA GLY A 10 5.25 30.82 -17.45
C GLY A 10 5.00 30.45 -16.00
N LEU A 11 3.98 29.62 -15.77
CA LEU A 11 3.71 28.98 -14.50
C LEU A 11 4.74 27.85 -14.30
N ALA A 12 5.97 28.22 -13.95
CA ALA A 12 6.95 27.27 -13.43
C ALA A 12 6.63 27.04 -11.95
N LEU A 13 5.67 26.14 -11.68
CA LEU A 13 5.52 25.52 -10.37
C LEU A 13 6.77 24.69 -10.12
N ALA A 14 7.75 25.30 -9.45
CA ALA A 14 8.93 24.62 -8.97
C ALA A 14 8.51 23.50 -8.02
N LEU A 15 8.71 22.25 -8.45
CA LEU A 15 8.72 21.05 -7.63
C LEU A 15 9.91 21.11 -6.65
N ALA A 16 9.90 22.05 -5.71
CA ALA A 16 10.93 22.20 -4.69
C ALA A 16 10.39 21.71 -3.36
N GLY A 17 10.22 20.39 -3.28
CA GLY A 17 9.80 19.69 -2.07
C GLY A 17 10.31 18.26 -2.09
N CYS A 18 11.58 18.03 -2.44
CA CYS A 18 12.26 16.78 -2.09
C CYS A 18 12.38 16.72 -0.56
N THR A 19 11.27 16.38 0.10
CA THR A 19 11.34 15.96 1.49
C THR A 19 12.15 14.67 1.49
N THR A 20 13.27 14.64 2.22
CA THR A 20 14.07 13.42 2.34
C THR A 20 13.18 12.39 3.03
N THR A 21 12.62 11.48 2.24
CA THR A 21 11.92 10.31 2.74
C THR A 21 12.95 9.20 2.87
N GLY A 22 12.78 8.33 3.87
CA GLY A 22 13.66 7.17 4.00
C GLY A 22 13.65 6.37 2.70
N VAL A 23 14.78 5.72 2.37
CA VAL A 23 14.87 4.82 1.22
C VAL A 23 13.77 3.77 1.35
N ALA A 24 12.89 3.70 0.35
CA ALA A 24 11.82 2.72 0.35
C ALA A 24 12.39 1.30 0.34
N THR A 25 11.95 0.48 1.29
CA THR A 25 12.41 -0.91 1.44
C THR A 25 11.44 -1.92 0.85
N ASN A 26 10.23 -1.49 0.52
CA ASN A 26 9.18 -2.32 -0.06
C ASN A 26 8.30 -1.52 -1.06
N PRO A 27 7.49 -2.19 -1.90
CA PRO A 27 6.70 -1.50 -2.93
C PRO A 27 5.62 -0.56 -2.38
N ILE A 28 5.11 -0.81 -1.17
CA ILE A 28 4.12 0.06 -0.53
C ILE A 28 4.80 1.39 -0.16
N GLU A 29 5.96 1.33 0.48
CA GLU A 29 6.78 2.52 0.78
C GLU A 29 7.19 3.26 -0.49
N ALA A 30 7.57 2.54 -1.55
CA ALA A 30 7.96 3.16 -2.82
C ALA A 30 6.83 4.01 -3.43
N ARG A 31 5.58 3.61 -3.19
CA ARG A 31 4.39 4.33 -3.65
C ARG A 31 4.02 5.50 -2.72
N TRP A 32 4.04 5.27 -1.41
CA TRP A 32 3.39 6.17 -0.45
C TRP A 32 4.35 7.10 0.30
N ASN A 33 5.63 6.78 0.41
CA ASN A 33 6.59 7.68 1.07
C ASN A 33 6.68 9.01 0.31
N GLY A 34 6.55 10.12 1.03
CA GLY A 34 6.56 11.47 0.46
C GLY A 34 5.19 11.96 0.00
N GLN A 35 4.18 11.10 -0.01
CA GLN A 35 2.80 11.50 -0.30
C GLN A 35 2.11 12.03 0.96
N GLN A 36 1.08 12.85 0.73
CA GLN A 36 0.21 13.33 1.78
C GLN A 36 -0.60 12.17 2.37
N ALA A 37 -0.60 12.02 3.70
CA ALA A 37 -1.38 10.99 4.39
C ALA A 37 -2.88 11.11 4.09
N GLY A 38 -3.36 12.33 3.84
CA GLY A 38 -4.73 12.60 3.42
C GLY A 38 -5.10 11.93 2.10
N ALA A 39 -4.17 11.80 1.14
CA ALA A 39 -4.42 11.10 -0.12
C ALA A 39 -4.61 9.59 0.11
N PHE A 40 -3.82 9.00 1.02
CA PHE A 40 -3.96 7.61 1.42
C PHE A 40 -5.33 7.37 2.08
N PHE A 41 -5.69 8.18 3.09
CA PHE A 41 -6.96 8.00 3.80
C PHE A 41 -8.19 8.36 2.96
N ALA A 42 -8.07 9.28 2.00
CA ALA A 42 -9.14 9.54 1.04
C ALA A 42 -9.41 8.32 0.13
N LYS A 43 -8.35 7.60 -0.27
CA LYS A 43 -8.48 6.41 -1.13
C LYS A 43 -8.97 5.19 -0.35
N PHE A 44 -8.47 4.99 0.87
CA PHE A 44 -8.65 3.73 1.60
C PHE A 44 -9.49 3.83 2.89
N GLY A 45 -9.95 5.03 3.24
CA GLY A 45 -10.70 5.29 4.46
C GLY A 45 -9.82 5.72 5.64
N PRO A 46 -10.45 6.16 6.74
CA PRO A 46 -9.76 6.71 7.90
C PRO A 46 -8.90 5.67 8.64
N PRO A 47 -7.89 6.12 9.41
CA PRO A 47 -7.15 5.23 10.31
C PRO A 47 -8.05 4.74 11.45
N ILE A 48 -7.69 3.59 12.04
CA ILE A 48 -8.30 3.06 13.27
C ILE A 48 -7.74 3.78 14.51
N THR A 49 -6.46 4.11 14.48
CA THR A 49 -5.79 4.80 15.59
C THR A 49 -4.81 5.83 15.07
N ASP A 50 -4.58 6.85 15.88
CA ASP A 50 -3.58 7.89 15.71
C ASP A 50 -2.85 8.11 17.03
N VAL A 51 -1.53 7.86 17.04
CA VAL A 51 -0.72 7.97 18.26
C VAL A 51 0.45 8.91 17.99
N GLU A 52 0.52 10.02 18.70
CA GLU A 52 1.68 10.91 18.61
C GLU A 52 2.91 10.27 19.25
N THR A 53 4.05 10.32 18.55
CA THR A 53 5.32 9.76 18.99
C THR A 53 6.47 10.61 18.48
N GLY A 54 7.15 11.32 19.40
CA GLY A 54 8.43 11.98 19.13
C GLY A 54 8.40 12.98 17.96
N GLY A 55 7.30 13.72 17.80
CA GLY A 55 7.14 14.70 16.71
C GLY A 55 6.63 14.12 15.39
N THR A 56 6.17 12.86 15.38
CA THR A 56 5.42 12.24 14.28
C THR A 56 4.12 11.64 14.81
N THR A 57 3.18 11.36 13.92
CA THR A 57 1.96 10.62 14.27
C THR A 57 2.00 9.25 13.62
N LEU A 58 1.75 8.24 14.42
CA LEU A 58 1.69 6.85 14.03
C LEU A 58 0.23 6.46 13.80
N TYR A 59 -0.16 6.35 12.53
CA TYR A 59 -1.51 5.98 12.15
C TYR A 59 -1.59 4.48 11.88
N THR A 60 -2.51 3.78 12.53
CA THR A 60 -2.82 2.38 12.19
C THR A 60 -4.02 2.36 11.26
N TRP A 61 -3.87 1.83 10.06
CA TRP A 61 -4.96 1.62 9.12
C TRP A 61 -5.20 0.12 8.89
N ARG A 62 -6.46 -0.26 8.70
CA ARG A 62 -6.85 -1.64 8.37
C ARG A 62 -7.98 -1.66 7.37
N GLY A 63 -7.81 -2.45 6.31
CA GLY A 63 -8.81 -2.61 5.27
C GLY A 63 -8.47 -3.74 4.31
N GLY A 64 -9.00 -3.66 3.08
CA GLY A 64 -8.82 -4.72 2.09
C GLY A 64 -9.42 -6.05 2.55
N TYR A 65 -10.60 -6.06 3.18
CA TYR A 65 -11.19 -7.32 3.62
C TYR A 65 -11.62 -8.14 2.41
N LYS A 66 -11.06 -9.34 2.25
CA LYS A 66 -11.39 -10.25 1.14
C LYS A 66 -11.38 -11.70 1.61
N THR A 67 -12.42 -12.46 1.26
CA THR A 67 -12.45 -13.90 1.50
C THR A 67 -12.10 -14.64 0.21
N ARG A 68 -11.15 -15.57 0.27
CA ARG A 68 -10.73 -16.42 -0.85
C ARG A 68 -10.96 -17.90 -0.50
N ALA A 69 -11.57 -18.65 -1.42
CA ALA A 69 -11.55 -20.11 -1.35
C ALA A 69 -10.21 -20.64 -1.89
N VAL A 70 -9.49 -21.42 -1.09
CA VAL A 70 -8.28 -22.11 -1.50
C VAL A 70 -8.62 -23.59 -1.74
N PRO A 71 -8.42 -24.12 -2.95
CA PRO A 71 -8.75 -25.50 -3.26
C PRO A 71 -7.80 -26.47 -2.53
N ALA A 72 -8.26 -27.70 -2.36
CA ALA A 72 -7.42 -28.78 -1.84
C ALA A 72 -6.25 -29.07 -2.79
N VAL A 73 -5.07 -29.24 -2.23
CA VAL A 73 -3.86 -29.64 -2.96
C VAL A 73 -3.62 -31.12 -2.73
N TYR A 74 -3.49 -31.87 -3.81
CA TYR A 74 -3.19 -33.30 -3.81
C TYR A 74 -1.78 -33.53 -4.35
N GLU A 75 -1.19 -34.64 -3.96
CA GLU A 75 0.03 -35.15 -4.59
C GLU A 75 -0.26 -35.43 -6.07
N ASP A 76 0.63 -34.96 -6.96
CA ASP A 76 0.55 -35.27 -8.38
C ASP A 76 1.32 -36.57 -8.64
N LEU A 77 0.61 -37.63 -8.99
CA LEU A 77 1.19 -38.93 -9.31
C LEU A 77 1.51 -39.07 -10.82
N GLY A 78 1.36 -37.99 -11.59
CA GLY A 78 1.51 -37.99 -13.04
C GLY A 78 0.29 -38.57 -13.76
N ASN A 79 0.22 -38.33 -15.08
CA ASN A 79 -0.87 -38.80 -15.96
C ASN A 79 -2.28 -38.39 -15.48
N GLY A 80 -2.40 -37.24 -14.81
CA GLY A 80 -3.66 -36.72 -14.27
C GLY A 80 -4.18 -37.46 -13.03
N LYS A 81 -3.41 -38.40 -12.46
CA LYS A 81 -3.80 -39.12 -11.25
C LYS A 81 -3.43 -38.30 -10.01
N LYS A 82 -4.41 -38.13 -9.12
CA LYS A 82 -4.22 -37.46 -7.82
C LYS A 82 -3.93 -38.51 -6.74
N GLY A 83 -2.87 -38.29 -5.98
CA GLY A 83 -2.47 -39.11 -4.85
C GLY A 83 -3.05 -38.61 -3.53
N LYS A 84 -2.24 -38.67 -2.48
CA LYS A 84 -2.67 -38.29 -1.13
C LYS A 84 -3.00 -36.79 -1.06
N LEU A 85 -3.99 -36.44 -0.22
CA LEU A 85 -4.26 -35.05 0.13
C LEU A 85 -3.06 -34.44 0.86
N LEU A 86 -2.49 -33.38 0.30
CA LEU A 86 -1.38 -32.62 0.89
C LEU A 86 -1.87 -31.45 1.73
N LYS A 87 -2.87 -30.70 1.22
CA LYS A 87 -3.49 -29.57 1.93
C LYS A 87 -5.01 -29.59 1.71
N PRO A 88 -5.83 -29.55 2.76
CA PRO A 88 -7.27 -29.49 2.60
C PRO A 88 -7.71 -28.16 2.00
N ALA A 89 -8.89 -28.17 1.37
CA ALA A 89 -9.55 -26.94 0.94
C ALA A 89 -9.91 -26.09 2.17
N ARG A 90 -9.77 -24.77 2.06
CA ARG A 90 -10.03 -23.86 3.17
C ARG A 90 -10.44 -22.48 2.67
N SER A 91 -11.18 -21.77 3.52
CA SER A 91 -11.44 -20.35 3.33
C SER A 91 -10.33 -19.52 3.96
N GLU A 92 -9.79 -18.58 3.22
CA GLU A 92 -8.80 -17.64 3.68
C GLU A 92 -9.38 -16.23 3.75
N TYR A 93 -9.36 -15.67 4.96
CA TYR A 93 -9.71 -14.27 5.20
C TYR A 93 -8.44 -13.43 5.06
N LEU A 94 -8.44 -12.56 4.06
CA LEU A 94 -7.39 -11.61 3.79
C LEU A 94 -7.82 -10.26 4.35
N ARG A 95 -6.87 -9.58 4.98
CA ARG A 95 -6.97 -8.18 5.38
C ARG A 95 -5.56 -7.61 5.33
N CYS A 96 -5.48 -6.32 5.07
CA CYS A 96 -4.26 -5.58 5.19
C CYS A 96 -4.34 -4.64 6.39
N GLU A 97 -3.34 -4.68 7.25
CA GLU A 97 -3.14 -3.72 8.34
C GLU A 97 -1.74 -3.15 8.23
N VAL A 98 -1.65 -1.82 8.12
CA VAL A 98 -0.37 -1.11 8.06
C VAL A 98 -0.35 -0.01 9.10
N GLN A 99 0.86 0.36 9.47
CA GLN A 99 1.16 1.48 10.32
C GLN A 99 1.94 2.50 9.52
N LEU A 100 1.39 3.71 9.40
CA LEU A 100 2.00 4.83 8.70
C LEU A 100 2.68 5.74 9.73
N THR A 101 3.94 6.05 9.49
CA THR A 101 4.64 7.12 10.21
C THR A 101 4.46 8.40 9.42
N VAL A 102 3.79 9.39 10.00
CA VAL A 102 3.43 10.65 9.33
C VAL A 102 4.04 11.82 10.08
N SER A 103 4.72 12.71 9.36
CA SER A 103 5.33 13.91 9.94
C SER A 103 4.30 15.03 10.17
N PRO A 104 4.65 16.11 10.91
CA PRO A 104 3.70 17.18 11.25
C PRO A 104 3.16 17.96 10.05
N ASP A 105 3.88 17.96 8.93
CA ASP A 105 3.44 18.46 7.62
C ASP A 105 2.50 17.49 6.88
N TYR A 106 2.03 16.46 7.58
CA TYR A 106 1.09 15.42 7.14
C TYR A 106 1.61 14.53 6.00
N VAL A 107 2.93 14.45 5.84
CA VAL A 107 3.61 13.62 4.84
C VAL A 107 3.95 12.24 5.39
N ILE A 108 3.69 11.19 4.62
CA ILE A 108 4.07 9.82 4.96
C ILE A 108 5.59 9.67 4.86
N ARG A 109 6.22 9.22 5.95
CA ARG A 109 7.66 8.99 6.06
C ARG A 109 8.05 7.51 6.05
N GLY A 110 7.11 6.64 6.36
CA GLY A 110 7.31 5.19 6.32
C GLY A 110 5.98 4.46 6.40
N VAL A 111 5.97 3.23 5.87
CA VAL A 111 4.81 2.34 5.92
C VAL A 111 5.28 0.96 6.34
N ARG A 112 4.87 0.56 7.55
CA ARG A 112 5.16 -0.75 8.11
C ARG A 112 3.93 -1.64 8.06
N THR A 113 4.06 -2.80 7.45
CA THR A 113 3.01 -3.81 7.50
C THR A 113 2.92 -4.46 8.88
N VAL A 114 1.72 -4.53 9.45
CA VAL A 114 1.44 -5.10 10.79
C VAL A 114 0.77 -6.47 10.66
N VAL A 115 -0.32 -6.55 9.90
CA VAL A 115 -1.03 -7.81 9.63
C VAL A 115 -1.19 -7.96 8.14
N ASP A 116 -0.61 -9.04 7.63
CA ASP A 116 -0.59 -9.30 6.21
C ASP A 116 -0.41 -10.79 5.94
N LYS A 117 -1.17 -11.26 4.96
CA LYS A 117 -1.14 -12.65 4.55
C LYS A 117 -0.46 -12.75 3.21
N ARG A 118 0.47 -13.70 3.07
CA ARG A 118 1.08 -13.96 1.77
C ARG A 118 0.11 -14.69 0.85
N THR A 119 -0.01 -14.20 -0.37
CA THR A 119 -0.66 -14.82 -1.51
C THR A 119 0.42 -15.49 -2.37
N ASP A 120 0.09 -15.90 -3.60
CA ASP A 120 0.94 -16.65 -4.52
C ASP A 120 2.19 -15.84 -4.98
N GLY A 121 3.14 -15.62 -4.06
CA GLY A 121 4.42 -14.92 -4.25
C GLY A 121 4.50 -13.55 -3.55
N LYS A 122 3.40 -12.80 -3.49
CA LYS A 122 3.35 -11.44 -2.92
C LYS A 122 2.63 -11.40 -1.58
N SER A 123 2.73 -10.25 -0.91
CA SER A 123 1.96 -9.97 0.28
C SER A 123 0.61 -9.36 -0.13
N TYR A 124 -0.47 -9.67 0.59
CA TYR A 124 -1.79 -9.14 0.25
C TYR A 124 -1.84 -7.62 0.40
N CYS A 125 -1.14 -7.07 1.41
CA CYS A 125 -0.96 -5.63 1.52
C CYS A 125 -0.25 -5.02 0.32
N GLU A 126 0.77 -5.68 -0.23
CA GLU A 126 1.47 -5.20 -1.42
C GLU A 126 0.52 -5.16 -2.63
N GLU A 127 -0.24 -6.24 -2.86
CA GLU A 127 -1.24 -6.28 -3.94
C GLU A 127 -2.29 -5.16 -3.80
N PHE A 128 -2.76 -4.93 -2.58
CA PHE A 128 -3.86 -3.98 -2.32
C PHE A 128 -3.40 -2.51 -2.26
N LEU A 129 -2.26 -2.23 -1.63
CA LEU A 129 -1.81 -0.86 -1.36
C LEU A 129 -0.76 -0.36 -2.35
N ALA A 130 0.03 -1.23 -2.98
CA ALA A 130 0.96 -0.82 -4.03
C ALA A 130 0.29 -0.81 -5.42
N GLY A 131 -0.81 -1.55 -5.58
CA GLY A 131 -1.64 -1.56 -6.77
C GLY A 131 -2.27 -0.18 -7.09
N GLU A 132 -2.49 0.08 -8.37
CA GLU A 132 -3.05 1.33 -8.89
C GLU A 132 -4.58 1.38 -8.78
#